data_AF-A0A1G7MHT1-F1
#
_entry.id   AF-A0A1G7MHT1-F1
#
_cell.length_a   1.000
_cell.length_b   1.000
_cell.length_c   1.000
_cell.angle_alpha   90.00
_cell.angle_beta   90.00
_cell.angle_gamma   90.00
#
_symmetry.space_group_name_H-M   'P 1'
#
loop_
_entity.id
_entity.type
_entity.pdbx_description
1 polymer ?
#
loop_
_entity_poly.entity_id
_entity_poly.type
_entity_poly.pdbx_seq_one_letter_code
_entity_poly.pdbx_strand_id
1 'polypeptide(L)'
;MKTHRVVFFGSVFSRSLESRFVSALSLLLSLFVACSCRAQNVSGGNSLAQQKFALADTVGLSVTGGKAEAVEYLGRKAVRLTTQANNVIFAYVNGSSIQDGVIEVDVAVKITTPPGVRMPGFTGVTFRSRPDGSKYDMFYLRPKNAQSDDQAMRNHSVQYVAKPDYDWYPLRRQWPWVYESWADLKPETWTHVKIEIHGRIAQLFVNNSNTPSLVVNGLKGEDLRGGVGLWSYPGEESYFSNLRISPSNPLPIKNSGEVDGKWNAVFASDYGRFEGVMNLHRDGKKITGTWSGAFGKELAVTGTWRDGYVELSFAGGWQDDPKSTAVPMVATLAGWIDDDKAGGRMKVDGRADGQWSAVRQKE
;
A
#
# COMPACT_ATOMS: atom_id res chain seq x y z
N MET A 1 16.58 -48.37 28.93
CA MET A 1 16.63 -49.75 29.48
C MET A 1 15.25 -50.07 30.05
N LYS A 2 14.64 -51.18 29.62
CA LYS A 2 13.34 -51.77 30.02
C LYS A 2 12.07 -51.00 29.59
N THR A 3 11.44 -51.31 28.45
CA THR A 3 10.39 -52.34 28.19
C THR A 3 9.34 -52.53 29.28
N HIS A 4 8.07 -52.22 28.96
CA HIS A 4 6.90 -52.84 29.59
C HIS A 4 5.87 -53.30 28.54
N ARG A 5 5.48 -54.57 28.69
CA ARG A 5 4.45 -55.32 27.97
C ARG A 5 3.10 -55.17 28.71
N VAL A 6 2.05 -54.87 27.95
CA VAL A 6 0.74 -55.56 27.76
C VAL A 6 0.14 -56.37 28.95
N VAL A 7 -1.16 -56.14 29.28
CA VAL A 7 -2.35 -57.02 29.03
C VAL A 7 -3.58 -56.65 29.90
N PHE A 8 -4.74 -56.76 29.25
CA PHE A 8 -6.18 -56.59 29.55
C PHE A 8 -6.82 -57.39 30.72
N PHE A 9 -7.97 -56.89 31.20
CA PHE A 9 -9.26 -57.59 31.49
C PHE A 9 -10.39 -56.53 31.29
N GLY A 10 -11.45 -56.68 30.47
CA GLY A 10 -12.59 -57.62 30.51
C GLY A 10 -13.65 -57.08 31.50
N SER A 11 -14.88 -56.65 31.17
CA SER A 11 -16.01 -57.30 30.47
C SER A 11 -17.20 -56.31 30.36
N VAL A 12 -17.91 -56.19 29.22
CA VAL A 12 -19.21 -56.79 28.80
C VAL A 12 -20.48 -56.18 29.44
N PHE A 13 -21.36 -55.61 28.60
CA PHE A 13 -22.83 -55.85 28.46
C PHE A 13 -23.34 -54.93 27.31
N SER A 14 -23.68 -55.38 26.08
CA SER A 14 -24.87 -56.12 25.59
C SER A 14 -26.19 -55.38 25.94
N ARG A 15 -27.15 -55.04 25.06
CA ARG A 15 -27.62 -55.49 23.73
C ARG A 15 -28.62 -54.42 23.19
N SER A 16 -28.52 -54.00 21.92
CA SER A 16 -29.46 -54.23 20.80
C SER A 16 -30.99 -54.21 21.07
N LEU A 17 -31.75 -53.47 20.25
CA LEU A 17 -32.63 -54.09 19.23
C LEU A 17 -33.17 -53.06 18.22
N GLU A 18 -33.31 -53.54 16.99
CA GLU A 18 -33.77 -52.89 15.76
C GLU A 18 -35.31 -52.73 15.69
N SER A 19 -35.81 -51.91 14.75
CA SER A 19 -36.81 -52.36 13.77
C SER A 19 -37.10 -51.29 12.71
N ARG A 20 -37.14 -51.73 11.44
CA ARG A 20 -37.49 -50.97 10.24
C ARG A 20 -38.99 -51.10 9.96
N PHE A 21 -39.62 -50.06 9.40
CA PHE A 21 -40.84 -50.22 8.59
C PHE A 21 -40.81 -49.27 7.38
N VAL A 22 -41.08 -49.83 6.21
CA VAL A 22 -41.30 -49.19 4.91
C VAL A 22 -42.78 -49.34 4.58
N SER A 23 -43.43 -48.31 4.02
CA SER A 23 -44.48 -48.39 2.97
C SER A 23 -45.02 -46.98 2.63
N ALA A 24 -45.59 -46.86 1.44
CA ALA A 24 -45.59 -45.68 0.56
C ALA A 24 -46.99 -45.06 0.30
N LEU A 25 -46.98 -43.92 -0.42
CA LEU A 25 -48.07 -43.29 -1.22
C LEU A 25 -49.25 -42.68 -0.41
N SER A 26 -49.76 -41.46 -0.62
CA SER A 26 -50.03 -40.73 -1.88
C SER A 26 -50.31 -39.23 -1.64
N LEU A 27 -49.95 -38.42 -2.64
CA LEU A 27 -50.49 -37.15 -3.13
C LEU A 27 -51.61 -36.42 -2.35
N LEU A 28 -51.39 -35.15 -1.99
CA LEU A 28 -52.38 -34.07 -2.22
C LEU A 28 -51.71 -32.68 -2.26
N LEU A 29 -52.30 -31.89 -3.14
CA LEU A 29 -51.83 -30.69 -3.82
C LEU A 29 -52.09 -29.43 -2.98
N SER A 30 -51.09 -28.56 -2.82
CA SER A 30 -51.32 -27.15 -2.54
C SER A 30 -50.22 -26.31 -3.19
N LEU A 31 -50.57 -25.71 -4.33
CA LEU A 31 -49.79 -24.66 -4.99
C LEU A 31 -49.66 -23.46 -4.03
N PHE A 32 -48.45 -23.20 -3.56
CA PHE A 32 -48.02 -21.84 -3.26
C PHE A 32 -47.02 -21.43 -4.33
N VAL A 33 -47.51 -20.71 -5.34
CA VAL A 33 -46.66 -19.93 -6.24
C VAL A 33 -46.15 -18.74 -5.42
N ALA A 34 -45.07 -18.96 -4.68
CA ALA A 34 -44.25 -17.85 -4.24
C ALA A 34 -43.57 -17.30 -5.49
N CYS A 35 -44.11 -16.21 -6.02
CA CYS A 35 -43.43 -15.33 -6.94
C CYS A 35 -42.23 -14.72 -6.20
N SER A 36 -41.17 -15.50 -6.04
CA SER A 36 -39.88 -15.00 -5.63
C SER A 36 -39.35 -14.25 -6.85
N CYS A 37 -39.66 -12.96 -6.89
CA CYS A 37 -38.92 -11.97 -7.66
C CYS A 37 -37.46 -12.15 -7.21
N ARG A 38 -36.68 -12.97 -7.94
CA ARG A 38 -35.24 -12.85 -7.90
C ARG A 38 -34.98 -11.43 -8.40
N ALA A 39 -34.76 -10.52 -7.47
CA ALA A 39 -34.02 -9.31 -7.74
C ALA A 39 -32.68 -9.81 -8.28
N GLN A 40 -32.58 -9.87 -9.60
CA GLN A 40 -31.29 -9.81 -10.26
C GLN A 40 -30.72 -8.48 -9.80
N ASN A 41 -29.86 -8.52 -8.78
CA ASN A 41 -28.87 -7.48 -8.61
C ASN A 41 -28.01 -7.55 -9.86
N VAL A 42 -28.46 -6.88 -10.90
CA VAL A 42 -27.63 -6.40 -11.98
C VAL A 42 -26.74 -5.35 -11.32
N SER A 43 -25.68 -5.81 -10.64
CA SER A 43 -24.50 -4.99 -10.43
C SER A 43 -23.82 -4.86 -11.80
N GLY A 44 -24.50 -4.14 -12.70
CA GLY A 44 -23.90 -3.57 -13.89
C GLY A 44 -23.01 -2.42 -13.43
N GLY A 45 -21.92 -2.76 -12.76
CA GLY A 45 -20.80 -1.84 -12.66
C GLY A 45 -20.27 -1.70 -14.07
N ASN A 46 -20.41 -0.52 -14.67
CA ASN A 46 -19.61 -0.16 -15.83
C ASN A 46 -18.15 -0.38 -15.45
N SER A 47 -17.57 -1.53 -15.83
CA SER A 47 -16.14 -1.71 -15.73
C SER A 47 -15.52 -0.63 -16.61
N LEU A 48 -14.83 0.31 -15.99
CA LEU A 48 -14.12 1.35 -16.74
C LEU A 48 -13.20 0.66 -17.75
N ALA A 49 -13.21 1.14 -18.99
CA ALA A 49 -12.53 0.46 -20.08
C ALA A 49 -11.02 0.33 -19.78
N GLN A 50 -10.50 -0.88 -19.93
CA GLN A 50 -9.06 -1.12 -19.83
C GLN A 50 -8.34 -0.38 -20.97
N GLN A 51 -7.29 0.34 -20.61
CA GLN A 51 -6.42 1.05 -21.54
C GLN A 51 -5.16 0.21 -21.78
N LYS A 52 -4.80 0.01 -23.04
CA LYS A 52 -3.63 -0.80 -23.43
C LYS A 52 -2.68 0.05 -24.26
N PHE A 53 -1.41 0.05 -23.85
CA PHE A 53 -0.34 0.75 -24.54
C PHE A 53 0.78 -0.27 -24.80
N ALA A 54 0.99 -0.63 -26.07
CA ALA A 54 2.02 -1.59 -26.42
C ALA A 54 3.43 -1.08 -26.06
N LEU A 55 3.62 0.24 -26.09
CA LEU A 55 4.92 0.91 -25.95
C LEU A 55 5.94 0.39 -26.98
N ALA A 56 5.47 0.18 -28.22
CA ALA A 56 6.31 -0.20 -29.36
C ALA A 56 6.85 1.03 -30.14
N ASP A 57 6.29 2.20 -29.86
CA ASP A 57 6.68 3.51 -30.36
C ASP A 57 6.48 4.56 -29.25
N THR A 58 6.78 5.82 -29.54
CA THR A 58 6.66 6.93 -28.58
C THR A 58 5.33 7.70 -28.71
N VAL A 59 4.40 7.23 -29.54
CA VAL A 59 3.12 7.91 -29.77
C VAL A 59 2.30 7.89 -28.48
N GLY A 60 1.71 9.04 -28.15
CA GLY A 60 0.92 9.19 -26.93
C GLY A 60 1.75 9.34 -25.66
N LEU A 61 3.07 9.59 -25.77
CA LEU A 61 3.92 9.93 -24.63
C LEU A 61 4.30 11.41 -24.63
N SER A 62 4.10 12.06 -23.47
CA SER A 62 4.64 13.39 -23.20
C SER A 62 5.92 13.24 -22.38
N VAL A 63 7.07 13.56 -23.00
CA VAL A 63 8.40 13.31 -22.43
C VAL A 63 8.99 14.59 -21.85
N THR A 64 9.54 14.51 -20.63
CA THR A 64 10.25 15.63 -19.99
C THR A 64 11.56 15.15 -19.39
N GLY A 65 12.58 16.01 -19.42
CA GLY A 65 13.87 15.75 -18.78
C GLY A 65 14.82 14.80 -19.53
N GLY A 66 14.47 14.31 -20.73
CA GLY A 66 15.34 13.47 -21.54
C GLY A 66 14.72 13.04 -22.87
N LYS A 67 15.10 11.86 -23.36
CA LYS A 67 14.66 11.30 -24.65
C LYS A 67 13.94 9.96 -24.47
N ALA A 68 12.83 9.80 -25.18
CA ALA A 68 12.17 8.50 -25.38
C ALA A 68 12.39 8.03 -26.83
N GLU A 69 12.66 6.75 -27.02
CA GLU A 69 12.91 6.15 -28.34
C GLU A 69 12.25 4.78 -28.48
N ALA A 70 11.72 4.49 -29.65
CA ALA A 70 11.28 3.15 -30.02
C ALA A 70 12.51 2.27 -30.28
N VAL A 71 12.59 1.13 -29.60
CA VAL A 71 13.70 0.18 -29.73
C VAL A 71 13.20 -1.26 -29.67
N GLU A 72 14.07 -2.21 -30.03
CA GLU A 72 13.94 -3.59 -29.62
C GLU A 72 14.99 -3.88 -28.53
N TYR A 73 14.55 -4.39 -27.38
CA TYR A 73 15.43 -4.74 -26.27
C TYR A 73 15.08 -6.13 -25.74
N LEU A 74 16.08 -7.01 -25.65
CA LEU A 74 15.91 -8.40 -25.21
C LEU A 74 14.73 -9.12 -25.91
N GLY A 75 14.63 -8.95 -27.24
CA GLY A 75 13.61 -9.57 -28.08
C GLY A 75 12.19 -9.00 -27.95
N ARG A 76 12.02 -7.80 -27.35
CA ARG A 76 10.73 -7.12 -27.25
C ARG A 76 10.81 -5.70 -27.79
N LYS A 77 9.76 -5.28 -28.51
CA LYS A 77 9.55 -3.87 -28.83
C LYS A 77 9.26 -3.09 -27.54
N ALA A 78 9.93 -1.98 -27.37
CA ALA A 78 9.89 -1.19 -26.15
C ALA A 78 10.13 0.29 -26.42
N VAL A 79 9.71 1.11 -25.46
CA VAL A 79 10.18 2.49 -25.33
C VAL A 79 11.39 2.49 -24.42
N ARG A 80 12.51 3.01 -24.92
CA ARG A 80 13.70 3.31 -24.12
C ARG A 80 13.64 4.76 -23.63
N LEU A 81 13.83 4.95 -22.32
CA LEU A 81 14.04 6.25 -21.70
C LEU A 81 15.52 6.45 -21.38
N THR A 82 16.06 7.60 -21.78
CA THR A 82 17.44 8.01 -21.48
C THR A 82 17.48 9.48 -21.10
N THR A 83 18.40 9.83 -20.19
CA THR A 83 18.60 11.21 -19.75
C THR A 83 20.08 11.50 -19.51
N GLN A 84 20.42 12.78 -19.51
CA GLN A 84 21.77 13.28 -19.24
C GLN A 84 21.88 13.78 -17.79
N ALA A 85 23.13 13.96 -17.34
CA ALA A 85 23.50 14.25 -15.96
C ALA A 85 22.59 15.28 -15.24
N ASN A 86 22.26 14.98 -13.97
CA ASN A 86 21.44 15.74 -13.02
C ASN A 86 19.94 15.88 -13.32
N ASN A 87 19.42 15.32 -14.43
CA ASN A 87 17.99 15.35 -14.74
C ASN A 87 17.36 13.96 -14.71
N VAL A 88 16.26 13.79 -13.98
CA VAL A 88 15.40 12.61 -14.15
C VAL A 88 14.55 12.75 -15.40
N ILE A 89 14.15 11.63 -16.00
CA ILE A 89 13.23 11.62 -17.14
C ILE A 89 11.87 11.05 -16.75
N PHE A 90 10.81 11.69 -17.24
CA PHE A 90 9.45 11.17 -17.20
C PHE A 90 8.91 11.03 -18.63
N ALA A 91 8.12 9.98 -18.86
CA ALA A 91 7.25 9.87 -20.02
C ALA A 91 5.82 9.63 -19.53
N TYR A 92 5.00 10.69 -19.56
CA TYR A 92 3.60 10.62 -19.16
C TYR A 92 2.75 10.04 -20.29
N VAL A 93 1.83 9.15 -19.92
CA VAL A 93 0.96 8.45 -20.87
C VAL A 93 -0.27 9.31 -21.13
N ASN A 94 -0.37 9.88 -22.33
CA ASN A 94 -1.43 10.80 -22.70
C ASN A 94 -2.80 10.12 -22.65
N GLY A 95 -3.79 10.81 -22.09
CA GLY A 95 -5.15 10.28 -21.94
C GLY A 95 -5.32 9.27 -20.79
N SER A 96 -4.23 8.89 -20.10
CA SER A 96 -4.33 8.04 -18.92
C SER A 96 -4.91 8.79 -17.72
N SER A 97 -5.76 8.10 -16.94
CA SER A 97 -6.25 8.61 -15.67
C SER A 97 -6.72 7.45 -14.79
N ILE A 98 -6.28 7.43 -13.54
CA ILE A 98 -6.66 6.42 -12.57
C ILE A 98 -6.79 7.02 -11.18
N GLN A 99 -7.82 6.59 -10.45
CA GLN A 99 -7.91 6.76 -9.00
C GLN A 99 -7.62 5.42 -8.36
N ASP A 100 -8.51 4.45 -8.57
CA ASP A 100 -8.38 3.08 -8.11
C ASP A 100 -8.35 2.13 -9.32
N GLY A 101 -7.73 0.97 -9.13
CA GLY A 101 -7.60 -0.05 -10.17
C GLY A 101 -6.19 -0.63 -10.21
N VAL A 102 -5.80 -1.14 -11.38
CA VAL A 102 -4.55 -1.86 -11.57
C VAL A 102 -3.73 -1.24 -12.69
N ILE A 103 -2.43 -1.04 -12.45
CA ILE A 103 -1.43 -0.68 -13.47
C ILE A 103 -0.48 -1.86 -13.62
N GLU A 104 -0.26 -2.33 -14.85
CA GLU A 104 0.70 -3.38 -15.16
C GLU A 104 1.66 -2.92 -16.25
N VAL A 105 2.95 -3.20 -16.14
CA VAL A 105 3.94 -2.87 -17.17
C VAL A 105 5.14 -3.81 -17.07
N ASP A 106 5.75 -4.14 -18.20
CA ASP A 106 7.04 -4.82 -18.22
C ASP A 106 8.18 -3.79 -18.25
N VAL A 107 9.13 -3.90 -17.33
CA VAL A 107 10.27 -2.97 -17.20
C VAL A 107 11.60 -3.71 -17.24
N ALA A 108 12.62 -3.11 -17.83
CA ALA A 108 14.00 -3.55 -17.71
C ALA A 108 14.91 -2.33 -17.56
N VAL A 109 16.06 -2.49 -16.90
CA VAL A 109 17.04 -1.41 -16.74
C VAL A 109 18.44 -1.90 -17.06
N LYS A 110 19.14 -1.15 -17.90
CA LYS A 110 20.56 -1.34 -18.20
C LYS A 110 21.36 -0.20 -17.58
N ILE A 111 22.29 -0.54 -16.71
CA ILE A 111 23.17 0.45 -16.07
C ILE A 111 24.28 0.80 -17.06
N THR A 112 24.48 2.09 -17.33
CA THR A 112 25.46 2.57 -18.33
C THR A 112 26.62 3.34 -17.72
N THR A 113 26.63 3.55 -16.40
CA THR A 113 27.78 4.15 -15.72
C THR A 113 29.03 3.28 -15.79
N PRO A 114 30.23 3.87 -15.85
CA PRO A 114 31.49 3.12 -15.85
C PRO A 114 31.64 2.22 -14.61
N PRO A 115 32.46 1.15 -14.72
CA PRO A 115 32.87 0.37 -13.56
C PRO A 115 33.41 1.25 -12.42
N GLY A 116 33.08 0.89 -11.17
CA GLY A 116 33.47 1.65 -9.98
C GLY A 116 32.49 2.77 -9.60
N VAL A 117 31.62 3.23 -10.51
CA VAL A 117 30.53 4.15 -10.16
C VAL A 117 29.33 3.35 -9.66
N ARG A 118 28.90 3.61 -8.42
CA ARG A 118 27.77 2.91 -7.82
C ARG A 118 26.45 3.47 -8.37
N MET A 119 25.81 2.70 -9.25
CA MET A 119 24.43 2.89 -9.67
C MET A 119 23.58 1.64 -9.40
N PRO A 120 22.43 1.75 -8.71
CA PRO A 120 21.59 0.61 -8.37
C PRO A 120 20.57 0.21 -9.46
N GLY A 121 20.43 1.00 -10.53
CA GLY A 121 19.43 0.80 -11.58
C GLY A 121 18.07 1.37 -11.19
N PHE A 122 17.77 2.64 -11.44
CA PHE A 122 16.54 3.31 -11.02
C PHE A 122 15.49 3.34 -12.14
N THR A 123 14.40 2.59 -11.97
CA THR A 123 13.31 2.57 -12.94
C THR A 123 11.97 2.46 -12.25
N GLY A 124 10.93 3.12 -12.73
CA GLY A 124 9.68 3.19 -11.95
C GLY A 124 8.47 3.67 -12.72
N VAL A 125 7.35 3.66 -12.01
CA VAL A 125 6.03 4.06 -12.51
C VAL A 125 5.42 5.05 -11.54
N THR A 126 5.08 6.23 -12.06
CA THR A 126 4.28 7.22 -11.35
C THR A 126 2.79 6.98 -11.61
N PHE A 127 1.96 7.27 -10.62
CA PHE A 127 0.52 7.18 -10.71
C PHE A 127 -0.13 8.33 -9.94
N ARG A 128 -1.40 8.59 -10.28
CA ARG A 128 -2.11 9.79 -9.83
C ARG A 128 -1.34 11.08 -10.11
N SER A 129 -0.56 11.06 -11.19
CA SER A 129 0.36 12.13 -11.55
C SER A 129 -0.38 13.32 -12.16
N ARG A 130 0.03 14.54 -11.78
CA ARG A 130 -0.35 15.74 -12.54
C ARG A 130 0.44 15.81 -13.84
N PRO A 131 -0.13 16.34 -14.93
CA PRO A 131 0.56 16.46 -16.22
C PRO A 131 1.87 17.27 -16.17
N ASP A 132 1.98 18.20 -15.24
CA ASP A 132 3.17 19.04 -15.04
C ASP A 132 4.25 18.38 -14.16
N GLY A 133 4.00 17.18 -13.62
CA GLY A 133 4.91 16.47 -12.72
C GLY A 133 5.13 17.15 -11.37
N SER A 134 4.25 18.08 -10.98
CA SER A 134 4.31 18.75 -9.68
C SER A 134 3.91 17.84 -8.52
N LYS A 135 3.00 16.89 -8.77
CA LYS A 135 2.55 15.88 -7.80
C LYS A 135 2.40 14.51 -8.44
N TYR A 136 2.79 13.49 -7.69
CA TYR A 136 2.59 12.08 -8.04
C TYR A 136 2.88 11.18 -6.84
N ASP A 137 2.33 9.98 -6.87
CA ASP A 137 2.86 8.82 -6.15
C ASP A 137 3.74 8.01 -7.11
N MET A 138 4.77 7.33 -6.60
CA MET A 138 5.65 6.50 -7.42
C MET A 138 6.14 5.27 -6.69
N PHE A 139 6.11 4.14 -7.39
CA PHE A 139 6.96 2.99 -7.06
C PHE A 139 8.14 2.93 -8.02
N TYR A 140 9.34 2.72 -7.51
CA TYR A 140 10.53 2.48 -8.32
C TYR A 140 11.37 1.32 -7.79
N LEU A 141 12.13 0.73 -8.71
CA LEU A 141 12.96 -0.45 -8.53
C LEU A 141 14.44 -0.04 -8.53
N ARG A 142 15.26 -0.88 -7.88
CA ARG A 142 16.72 -0.79 -7.74
C ARG A 142 17.33 -2.18 -7.90
N PRO A 143 17.36 -2.79 -9.11
CA PRO A 143 17.73 -4.19 -9.28
C PRO A 143 19.11 -4.58 -8.75
N LYS A 144 20.11 -3.71 -8.83
CA LYS A 144 21.45 -4.02 -8.29
C LYS A 144 21.46 -4.11 -6.77
N ASN A 145 20.56 -3.42 -6.09
CA ASN A 145 20.42 -3.53 -4.62
C ASN A 145 19.89 -4.91 -4.22
N ALA A 146 19.00 -5.52 -5.01
CA ALA A 146 18.45 -6.85 -4.71
C ALA A 146 19.53 -7.95 -4.64
N GLN A 147 20.63 -7.76 -5.36
CA GLN A 147 21.78 -8.65 -5.46
C GLN A 147 22.97 -8.23 -4.57
N SER A 148 22.80 -7.25 -3.70
CA SER A 148 23.86 -6.79 -2.81
C SER A 148 24.17 -7.83 -1.73
N ASP A 149 25.44 -7.97 -1.34
CA ASP A 149 25.84 -8.77 -0.18
C ASP A 149 25.44 -8.11 1.16
N ASP A 150 25.15 -6.81 1.16
CA ASP A 150 24.69 -6.08 2.34
C ASP A 150 23.16 -6.18 2.48
N GLN A 151 22.70 -6.73 3.62
CA GLN A 151 21.28 -6.98 3.84
C GLN A 151 20.45 -5.69 3.95
N ALA A 152 21.02 -4.59 4.48
CA ALA A 152 20.30 -3.32 4.54
C ALA A 152 20.07 -2.78 3.13
N MET A 153 21.07 -2.88 2.25
CA MET A 153 20.95 -2.53 0.84
C MET A 153 19.95 -3.42 0.09
N ARG A 154 19.90 -4.72 0.37
CA ARG A 154 18.88 -5.63 -0.21
C ARG A 154 17.46 -5.15 0.08
N ASN A 155 17.20 -4.66 1.29
CA ASN A 155 15.91 -4.09 1.69
C ASN A 155 15.58 -2.75 1.02
N HIS A 156 16.48 -2.25 0.15
CA HIS A 156 16.31 -1.04 -0.64
C HIS A 156 16.17 -1.38 -2.13
N SER A 157 15.54 -2.50 -2.50
CA SER A 157 15.39 -2.91 -3.89
C SER A 157 14.11 -2.36 -4.55
N VAL A 158 13.06 -2.11 -3.77
CA VAL A 158 11.86 -1.39 -4.21
C VAL A 158 11.59 -0.24 -3.25
N GLN A 159 10.99 0.83 -3.74
CA GLN A 159 10.72 2.04 -2.96
C GLN A 159 9.39 2.65 -3.39
N TYR A 160 8.63 3.13 -2.42
CA TYR A 160 7.55 4.10 -2.59
C TYR A 160 8.03 5.52 -2.25
N VAL A 161 7.61 6.51 -3.03
CA VAL A 161 7.74 7.95 -2.75
C VAL A 161 6.49 8.70 -3.20
N ALA A 162 6.29 9.92 -2.68
CA ALA A 162 5.31 10.86 -3.21
C ALA A 162 5.88 12.28 -3.29
N LYS A 163 5.47 13.02 -4.31
CA LYS A 163 5.88 14.41 -4.53
C LYS A 163 4.71 15.37 -4.28
N PRO A 164 4.93 16.55 -3.69
CA PRO A 164 6.17 17.01 -3.03
C PRO A 164 6.39 16.36 -1.64
N ASP A 165 7.58 16.54 -1.09
CA ASP A 165 7.93 16.31 0.33
C ASP A 165 8.19 14.87 0.82
N TYR A 166 7.68 13.84 0.15
CA TYR A 166 7.84 12.44 0.58
C TYR A 166 8.79 11.64 -0.32
N ASP A 167 10.01 12.17 -0.49
CA ASP A 167 11.10 11.44 -1.16
C ASP A 167 11.68 10.33 -0.25
N TRP A 168 12.57 9.49 -0.80
CA TRP A 168 13.11 8.31 -0.13
C TRP A 168 13.80 8.63 1.20
N TYR A 169 14.49 9.78 1.29
CA TYR A 169 15.29 10.11 2.47
C TYR A 169 14.40 10.49 3.67
N PRO A 170 13.46 11.46 3.58
CA PRO A 170 12.49 11.70 4.63
C PRO A 170 11.72 10.45 5.03
N LEU A 171 11.21 9.67 4.06
CA LEU A 171 10.44 8.46 4.35
C LEU A 171 11.25 7.43 5.15
N ARG A 172 12.49 7.13 4.74
CA ARG A 172 13.35 6.18 5.46
C ARG A 172 13.70 6.65 6.87
N ARG A 173 13.94 7.95 7.06
CA ARG A 173 14.34 8.49 8.36
C ARG A 173 13.17 8.61 9.33
N GLN A 174 12.00 8.98 8.84
CA GLN A 174 10.81 9.15 9.68
C GLN A 174 10.09 7.82 9.94
N TRP A 175 10.08 6.93 8.95
CA TRP A 175 9.35 5.66 8.94
C TRP A 175 10.27 4.53 8.43
N PRO A 176 11.29 4.15 9.21
CA PRO A 176 12.24 3.12 8.80
C PRO A 176 11.53 1.81 8.47
N TRP A 177 11.96 1.15 7.39
CA TRP A 177 11.45 -0.17 6.95
C TRP A 177 10.00 -0.21 6.44
N VAL A 178 9.33 0.94 6.30
CA VAL A 178 7.90 0.98 5.91
C VAL A 178 7.69 1.15 4.40
N TYR A 179 8.44 2.05 3.76
CA TYR A 179 8.20 2.47 2.37
C TYR A 179 9.20 1.90 1.36
N GLU A 180 9.91 0.85 1.77
CA GLU A 180 10.90 0.15 0.96
C GLU A 180 11.06 -1.29 1.45
N SER A 181 11.41 -2.18 0.53
CA SER A 181 11.58 -3.60 0.84
C SER A 181 12.49 -4.31 -0.16
N TRP A 182 12.71 -5.60 0.08
CA TRP A 182 13.38 -6.50 -0.85
C TRP A 182 12.38 -7.11 -1.87
N ALA A 183 12.82 -7.27 -3.11
CA ALA A 183 12.21 -8.05 -4.18
C ALA A 183 13.32 -8.68 -5.02
N ASP A 184 13.05 -9.85 -5.62
CA ASP A 184 14.01 -10.49 -6.53
C ASP A 184 14.04 -9.76 -7.88
N LEU A 185 15.14 -9.07 -8.13
CA LEU A 185 15.34 -8.19 -9.29
C LEU A 185 16.74 -8.39 -9.86
N LYS A 186 16.86 -8.25 -11.18
CA LYS A 186 18.13 -8.32 -11.90
C LYS A 186 18.19 -7.20 -12.94
N PRO A 187 19.34 -6.51 -13.11
CA PRO A 187 19.57 -5.67 -14.27
C PRO A 187 19.39 -6.46 -15.58
N GLU A 188 19.09 -5.76 -16.67
CA GLU A 188 19.02 -6.32 -18.02
C GLU A 188 18.11 -7.57 -18.11
N THR A 189 17.02 -7.55 -17.34
CA THR A 189 16.01 -8.62 -17.29
C THR A 189 14.62 -7.99 -17.28
N TRP A 190 13.72 -8.50 -18.12
CA TRP A 190 12.32 -8.08 -18.11
C TRP A 190 11.66 -8.47 -16.78
N THR A 191 11.21 -7.46 -16.05
CA THR A 191 10.50 -7.57 -14.78
C THR A 191 9.06 -7.15 -15.00
N HIS A 192 8.12 -8.04 -14.68
CA HIS A 192 6.70 -7.67 -14.70
C HIS A 192 6.35 -6.91 -13.42
N VAL A 193 5.83 -5.69 -13.55
CA VAL A 193 5.39 -4.84 -12.44
C VAL A 193 3.88 -4.72 -12.47
N LYS A 194 3.23 -4.98 -11.33
CA LYS A 194 1.81 -4.71 -11.11
C LYS A 194 1.64 -3.83 -9.87
N ILE A 195 0.87 -2.76 -10.00
CA ILE A 195 0.49 -1.86 -8.91
C ILE A 195 -1.03 -1.92 -8.78
N GLU A 196 -1.50 -2.35 -7.61
CA GLU A 196 -2.92 -2.33 -7.27
C GLU A 196 -3.19 -1.14 -6.35
N ILE A 197 -4.18 -0.32 -6.71
CA ILE A 197 -4.54 0.91 -6.01
C ILE A 197 -5.99 0.80 -5.54
N HIS A 198 -6.21 0.99 -4.25
CA HIS A 198 -7.52 0.95 -3.63
C HIS A 198 -7.63 2.03 -2.55
N GLY A 199 -8.25 3.16 -2.90
CA GLY A 199 -8.39 4.32 -2.03
C GLY A 199 -7.03 4.92 -1.69
N ARG A 200 -6.61 4.80 -0.43
CA ARG A 200 -5.30 5.30 0.04
C ARG A 200 -4.28 4.17 0.25
N ILE A 201 -4.56 3.00 -0.29
CA ILE A 201 -3.68 1.83 -0.22
C ILE A 201 -3.13 1.57 -1.62
N ALA A 202 -1.83 1.29 -1.71
CA ALA A 202 -1.24 0.74 -2.92
C ALA A 202 -0.32 -0.44 -2.62
N GLN A 203 -0.35 -1.44 -3.50
CA GLN A 203 0.44 -2.65 -3.38
C GLN A 203 1.24 -2.87 -4.66
N LEU A 204 2.56 -3.04 -4.50
CA LEU A 204 3.47 -3.37 -5.59
C LEU A 204 3.72 -4.87 -5.62
N PHE A 205 3.56 -5.47 -6.80
CA PHE A 205 3.88 -6.86 -7.09
C PHE A 205 4.93 -6.91 -8.19
N VAL A 206 5.90 -7.81 -8.03
CA VAL A 206 7.04 -7.97 -8.95
C VAL A 206 7.07 -9.42 -9.44
N ASN A 207 7.41 -9.64 -10.71
CA ASN A 207 7.60 -10.95 -11.34
C ASN A 207 6.38 -11.89 -11.22
N ASN A 208 5.17 -11.36 -11.42
CA ASN A 208 3.91 -12.12 -11.32
C ASN A 208 3.70 -12.79 -9.95
N SER A 209 4.32 -12.27 -8.90
CA SER A 209 4.11 -12.76 -7.54
C SER A 209 2.64 -12.62 -7.12
N ASN A 210 2.12 -13.64 -6.44
CA ASN A 210 0.78 -13.62 -5.82
C ASN A 210 0.75 -12.82 -4.51
N THR A 211 1.92 -12.49 -3.95
CA THR A 211 2.06 -11.67 -2.74
C THR A 211 2.77 -10.35 -3.08
N PRO A 212 2.35 -9.23 -2.48
CA PRO A 212 2.97 -7.94 -2.74
C PRO A 212 4.40 -7.90 -2.21
N SER A 213 5.31 -7.31 -2.99
CA SER A 213 6.67 -6.99 -2.56
C SER A 213 6.69 -5.80 -1.61
N LEU A 214 5.78 -4.83 -1.80
CA LEU A 214 5.64 -3.67 -0.93
C LEU A 214 4.16 -3.29 -0.78
N VAL A 215 3.73 -3.03 0.45
CA VAL A 215 2.37 -2.59 0.80
C VAL A 215 2.46 -1.21 1.43
N VAL A 216 1.78 -0.24 0.84
CA VAL A 216 1.70 1.12 1.34
C VAL A 216 0.29 1.38 1.84
N ASN A 217 0.14 1.46 3.16
CA ASN A 217 -1.09 1.88 3.81
C ASN A 217 -1.02 3.38 4.11
N GLY A 218 -1.91 4.17 3.51
CA GLY A 218 -1.90 5.62 3.65
C GLY A 218 -0.88 6.29 2.73
N LEU A 219 -1.14 6.19 1.41
CA LEU A 219 -0.49 6.98 0.36
C LEU A 219 -0.38 8.45 0.79
N LYS A 220 0.74 9.08 0.45
CA LYS A 220 1.09 10.45 0.83
C LYS A 220 0.66 11.48 -0.21
N GLY A 221 0.44 11.06 -1.45
CA GLY A 221 -0.10 11.91 -2.50
C GLY A 221 -1.48 12.47 -2.14
N GLU A 222 -1.65 13.77 -2.39
CA GLU A 222 -2.93 14.45 -2.19
C GLU A 222 -3.91 14.15 -3.32
N ASP A 223 -3.44 14.11 -4.57
CA ASP A 223 -4.36 13.86 -5.67
C ASP A 223 -4.85 12.42 -5.64
N LEU A 224 -6.16 12.24 -5.48
CA LEU A 224 -6.79 10.92 -5.51
C LEU A 224 -6.85 10.35 -6.93
N ARG A 225 -6.72 11.19 -7.95
CA ARG A 225 -6.82 10.81 -9.36
C ARG A 225 -5.80 11.58 -10.19
N GLY A 226 -5.20 10.89 -11.16
CA GLY A 226 -4.29 11.52 -12.12
C GLY A 226 -3.76 10.52 -13.13
N GLY A 227 -2.80 10.96 -13.94
CA GLY A 227 -2.20 10.15 -15.00
C GLY A 227 -1.22 9.10 -14.49
N VAL A 228 -0.73 8.29 -15.43
CA VAL A 228 0.35 7.33 -15.24
C VAL A 228 1.57 7.81 -16.02
N GLY A 229 2.76 7.63 -15.44
CA GLY A 229 4.02 8.00 -16.09
C GLY A 229 5.11 6.95 -15.87
N LEU A 230 6.01 6.86 -16.83
CA LEU A 230 7.21 6.03 -16.78
C LEU A 230 8.40 6.89 -16.34
N TRP A 231 9.31 6.34 -15.53
CA TRP A 231 10.39 7.10 -14.92
C TRP A 231 11.74 6.38 -15.00
N SER A 232 12.80 7.15 -15.26
CA SER A 232 14.20 6.68 -15.24
C SER A 232 15.14 7.76 -14.69
N TYR A 233 16.34 7.35 -14.30
CA TYR A 233 17.38 8.22 -13.76
C TYR A 233 18.58 8.36 -14.72
N PRO A 234 19.48 9.34 -14.51
CA PRO A 234 20.77 9.39 -15.21
C PRO A 234 21.66 8.18 -14.96
N GLY A 235 22.48 7.83 -15.96
CA GLY A 235 23.48 6.75 -15.83
C GLY A 235 22.94 5.35 -16.13
N GLU A 236 21.78 5.27 -16.76
CA GLU A 236 21.13 4.02 -17.17
C GLU A 236 20.16 4.25 -18.34
N GLU A 237 19.71 3.15 -18.92
CA GLU A 237 18.65 3.07 -19.91
C GLU A 237 17.51 2.26 -19.29
N SER A 238 16.31 2.84 -19.17
CA SER A 238 15.11 2.10 -18.77
C SER A 238 14.28 1.75 -20.00
N TYR A 239 13.77 0.53 -20.05
CA TYR A 239 12.96 0.03 -21.16
C TYR A 239 11.59 -0.38 -20.64
N PHE A 240 10.54 0.01 -21.35
CA PHE A 240 9.15 -0.25 -20.96
C PHE A 240 8.37 -0.87 -22.11
N SER A 241 7.55 -1.88 -21.79
CA SER A 241 6.70 -2.58 -22.75
C SER A 241 5.37 -2.98 -22.11
N ASN A 242 4.33 -3.19 -22.93
CA ASN A 242 3.05 -3.79 -22.51
C ASN A 242 2.34 -3.12 -21.32
N LEU A 243 2.27 -1.79 -21.29
CA LEU A 243 1.53 -1.08 -20.24
C LEU A 243 0.02 -1.33 -20.37
N ARG A 244 -0.61 -1.71 -19.26
CA ARG A 244 -2.06 -1.82 -19.10
C ARG A 244 -2.51 -1.02 -17.90
N ILE A 245 -3.62 -0.30 -18.07
CA ILE A 245 -4.28 0.43 -16.98
C ILE A 245 -5.72 -0.06 -16.96
N SER A 246 -6.13 -0.63 -15.83
CA SER A 246 -7.47 -1.21 -15.61
C SER A 246 -8.13 -0.46 -14.45
N PRO A 247 -8.81 0.67 -14.70
CA PRO A 247 -9.46 1.42 -13.63
C PRO A 247 -10.61 0.61 -13.03
N SER A 248 -10.79 0.72 -11.71
CA SER A 248 -11.94 0.16 -11.00
C SER A 248 -12.89 1.27 -10.57
N ASN A 249 -14.06 0.88 -10.05
CA ASN A 249 -14.94 1.84 -9.38
C ASN A 249 -14.16 2.54 -8.26
N PRO A 250 -14.05 3.88 -8.29
CA PRO A 250 -13.28 4.59 -7.29
C PRO A 250 -13.99 4.55 -5.93
N LEU A 251 -13.24 4.33 -4.87
CA LEU A 251 -13.74 4.51 -3.52
C LEU A 251 -14.17 5.98 -3.31
N PRO A 252 -15.28 6.21 -2.59
CA PRO A 252 -15.83 7.55 -2.37
C PRO A 252 -15.06 8.26 -1.24
N ILE A 253 -13.73 8.28 -1.30
CA ILE A 253 -12.87 9.03 -0.39
C ILE A 253 -12.69 10.46 -0.89
N LYS A 254 -12.51 11.38 0.05
CA LYS A 254 -12.28 12.80 -0.23
C LYS A 254 -11.11 13.26 0.62
N ASN A 255 -10.43 14.29 0.13
CA ASN A 255 -9.50 15.05 0.96
C ASN A 255 -10.26 16.06 1.81
N SER A 256 -9.54 16.92 2.51
CA SER A 256 -10.06 18.03 3.31
C SER A 256 -10.89 17.65 4.54
N GLY A 257 -10.80 16.40 5.01
CA GLY A 257 -11.44 15.97 6.24
C GLY A 257 -11.04 16.87 7.42
N GLU A 258 -12.04 17.37 8.14
CA GLU A 258 -11.84 18.27 9.27
C GLU A 258 -11.35 17.50 10.49
N VAL A 259 -10.25 17.93 11.10
CA VAL A 259 -9.63 17.23 12.23
C VAL A 259 -10.18 17.70 13.58
N ASP A 260 -10.77 18.90 13.65
CA ASP A 260 -11.35 19.46 14.87
C ASP A 260 -12.32 18.49 15.55
N GLY A 261 -12.19 18.32 16.87
CA GLY A 261 -13.13 17.56 17.69
C GLY A 261 -12.51 16.35 18.40
N LYS A 262 -13.39 15.53 18.97
CA LYS A 262 -13.02 14.36 19.77
C LYS A 262 -13.05 13.08 18.96
N TRP A 263 -12.04 12.24 19.17
CA TRP A 263 -11.80 11.03 18.40
C TRP A 263 -11.50 9.86 19.33
N ASN A 264 -12.29 8.79 19.23
CA ASN A 264 -11.96 7.51 19.85
C ASN A 264 -10.91 6.83 18.99
N ALA A 265 -9.70 6.70 19.51
CA ALA A 265 -8.53 6.25 18.78
C ALA A 265 -8.02 4.90 19.28
N VAL A 266 -7.50 4.13 18.34
CA VAL A 266 -6.94 2.80 18.54
C VAL A 266 -5.59 2.74 17.84
N PHE A 267 -4.55 2.36 18.57
CA PHE A 267 -3.26 2.00 18.01
C PHE A 267 -3.11 0.49 18.03
N ALA A 268 -2.88 -0.10 16.87
CA ALA A 268 -2.57 -1.51 16.70
C ALA A 268 -1.11 -1.62 16.23
N SER A 269 -0.24 -2.06 17.13
CA SER A 269 1.19 -2.25 16.87
C SER A 269 1.62 -3.70 17.01
N ASP A 270 2.86 -3.96 16.64
CA ASP A 270 3.60 -5.19 16.92
C ASP A 270 3.70 -5.53 18.42
N TYR A 271 3.57 -4.55 19.29
CA TYR A 271 3.56 -4.74 20.75
C TYR A 271 2.16 -5.04 21.32
N GLY A 272 1.11 -4.52 20.69
CA GLY A 272 -0.25 -4.73 21.16
C GLY A 272 -1.23 -3.65 20.72
N ARG A 273 -2.38 -3.65 21.38
CA ARG A 273 -3.47 -2.72 21.12
C ARG A 273 -3.58 -1.70 22.26
N PHE A 274 -3.62 -0.43 21.89
CA PHE A 274 -3.76 0.69 22.81
C PHE A 274 -4.95 1.54 22.41
N GLU A 275 -5.71 2.01 23.39
CA GLU A 275 -6.91 2.83 23.14
C GLU A 275 -6.81 4.15 23.91
N GLY A 276 -7.46 5.16 23.38
CA GLY A 276 -7.49 6.49 23.98
C GLY A 276 -8.39 7.44 23.22
N VAL A 277 -8.45 8.67 23.70
CA VAL A 277 -9.22 9.76 23.09
C VAL A 277 -8.27 10.88 22.71
N MET A 278 -8.37 11.35 21.47
CA MET A 278 -7.78 12.61 21.05
C MET A 278 -8.85 13.69 21.05
N ASN A 279 -8.54 14.86 21.60
CA ASN A 279 -9.34 16.07 21.39
C ASN A 279 -8.47 17.06 20.63
N LEU A 280 -8.75 17.24 19.34
CA LEU A 280 -7.91 17.98 18.41
C LEU A 280 -8.55 19.31 18.05
N HIS A 281 -7.69 20.31 17.83
CA HIS A 281 -8.06 21.61 17.33
C HIS A 281 -7.13 22.01 16.18
N ARG A 282 -7.69 22.58 15.11
CA ARG A 282 -6.96 23.06 13.95
C ARG A 282 -6.98 24.58 13.86
N ASP A 283 -5.78 25.15 13.71
CA ASP A 283 -5.58 26.55 13.33
C ASP A 283 -4.74 26.59 12.04
N GLY A 284 -5.44 26.75 10.91
CA GLY A 284 -4.82 26.67 9.59
C GLY A 284 -4.16 25.31 9.32
N LYS A 285 -2.83 25.30 9.23
CA LYS A 285 -2.01 24.09 9.06
C LYS A 285 -1.51 23.49 10.37
N LYS A 286 -1.73 24.15 11.51
CA LYS A 286 -1.28 23.68 12.82
C LYS A 286 -2.41 22.90 13.50
N ILE A 287 -2.04 21.81 14.15
CA ILE A 287 -2.93 21.04 15.01
C ILE A 287 -2.38 21.13 16.44
N THR A 288 -3.27 21.38 17.39
CA THR A 288 -3.02 21.24 18.83
C THR A 288 -4.11 20.34 19.43
N GLY A 289 -3.90 19.86 20.65
CA GLY A 289 -4.92 19.06 21.31
C GLY A 289 -4.41 18.31 22.52
N THR A 290 -5.21 17.35 22.97
CA THR A 290 -4.81 16.42 24.03
C THR A 290 -5.04 14.98 23.62
N TRP A 291 -4.22 14.10 24.17
CA TRP A 291 -4.38 12.66 24.16
C TRP A 291 -4.58 12.16 25.59
N SER A 292 -5.62 11.35 25.80
CA SER A 292 -5.89 10.67 27.08
C SER A 292 -6.15 9.19 26.83
N GLY A 293 -5.29 8.31 27.34
CA GLY A 293 -5.40 6.87 27.15
C GLY A 293 -4.12 6.14 27.53
N ALA A 294 -3.69 5.20 26.68
CA ALA A 294 -2.35 4.63 26.81
C ALA A 294 -1.27 5.72 26.85
N PHE A 295 -0.17 5.48 27.57
CA PHE A 295 0.97 6.40 27.71
C PHE A 295 0.76 7.64 28.58
N GLY A 296 -0.46 7.96 29.00
CA GLY A 296 -0.74 9.06 29.93
C GLY A 296 -2.11 9.72 29.74
N LYS A 297 -2.36 10.74 30.57
CA LYS A 297 -3.60 11.50 30.62
C LYS A 297 -3.33 12.98 30.28
N GLU A 298 -4.18 13.57 29.45
CA GLU A 298 -4.09 14.95 28.95
C GLU A 298 -2.71 15.31 28.39
N LEU A 299 -2.08 14.38 27.67
CA LEU A 299 -0.80 14.60 27.00
C LEU A 299 -0.99 15.60 25.87
N ALA A 300 -0.16 16.63 25.82
CA ALA A 300 -0.24 17.65 24.77
C ALA A 300 0.07 17.05 23.39
N VAL A 301 -0.87 17.17 22.46
CA VAL A 301 -0.71 16.80 21.06
C VAL A 301 -0.35 18.04 20.25
N THR A 302 0.63 17.89 19.37
CA THR A 302 0.99 18.88 18.35
C THR A 302 1.04 18.22 16.99
N GLY A 303 0.80 18.96 15.93
CA GLY A 303 0.88 18.40 14.60
C GLY A 303 0.65 19.37 13.46
N THR A 304 0.63 18.83 12.26
CA THR A 304 0.34 19.55 11.02
C THR A 304 -0.87 18.95 10.32
N TRP A 305 -1.60 19.81 9.62
CA TRP A 305 -2.70 19.45 8.72
C TRP A 305 -2.38 19.90 7.31
N ARG A 306 -2.61 19.03 6.33
CA ARG A 306 -2.46 19.33 4.91
C ARG A 306 -3.51 18.57 4.10
N ASP A 307 -4.57 19.26 3.73
CA ASP A 307 -5.66 18.73 2.88
C ASP A 307 -6.29 17.43 3.42
N GLY A 308 -6.47 17.34 4.74
CA GLY A 308 -7.00 16.14 5.41
C GLY A 308 -5.93 15.13 5.83
N TYR A 309 -4.68 15.28 5.38
CA TYR A 309 -3.55 14.52 5.92
C TYR A 309 -3.04 15.16 7.21
N VAL A 310 -2.76 14.35 8.23
CA VAL A 310 -2.28 14.79 9.53
C VAL A 310 -0.97 14.12 9.90
N GLU A 311 -0.09 14.86 10.55
CA GLU A 311 1.11 14.36 11.23
C GLU A 311 1.08 14.85 12.67
N LEU A 312 0.77 13.98 13.61
CA LEU A 312 0.56 14.28 15.03
C LEU A 312 1.69 13.68 15.86
N SER A 313 2.03 14.33 16.96
CA SER A 313 2.98 13.82 17.95
C SER A 313 2.63 14.27 19.35
N PHE A 314 2.91 13.40 20.33
CA PHE A 314 2.84 13.69 21.75
C PHE A 314 3.91 12.92 22.51
N ALA A 315 4.36 13.48 23.63
CA ALA A 315 5.29 12.81 24.55
C ALA A 315 4.51 12.21 25.73
N GLY A 316 4.89 11.00 26.14
CA GLY A 316 4.23 10.24 27.21
C GLY A 316 5.18 9.31 27.95
N GLY A 317 4.60 8.38 28.71
CA GLY A 317 5.32 7.35 29.45
C GLY A 317 4.96 5.95 28.98
N TRP A 318 5.95 5.19 28.52
CA TRP A 318 5.80 3.77 28.20
C TRP A 318 5.94 2.92 29.47
N GLN A 319 4.99 2.01 29.71
CA GLN A 319 4.98 1.19 30.91
C GLN A 319 4.47 -0.23 30.58
N ASP A 320 5.35 -1.21 30.72
CA ASP A 320 5.04 -2.63 30.43
C ASP A 320 4.33 -3.33 31.61
N ASP A 321 4.63 -2.90 32.83
CA ASP A 321 4.03 -3.38 34.07
C ASP A 321 3.48 -2.16 34.83
N PRO A 322 2.18 -2.12 35.20
CA PRO A 322 1.59 -1.04 35.99
C PRO A 322 2.34 -0.66 37.27
N LYS A 323 3.23 -1.53 37.78
CA LYS A 323 4.08 -1.29 38.95
C LYS A 323 5.47 -0.72 38.62
N SER A 324 5.90 -0.73 37.37
CA SER A 324 7.22 -0.24 36.95
C SER A 324 7.22 1.27 36.69
N THR A 325 8.37 1.93 36.77
CA THR A 325 8.47 3.35 36.41
C THR A 325 8.25 3.52 34.92
N ALA A 326 7.34 4.42 34.53
CA ALA A 326 7.12 4.74 33.13
C ALA A 326 8.38 5.36 32.51
N VAL A 327 8.78 4.85 31.34
CA VAL A 327 9.94 5.34 30.59
C VAL A 327 9.47 6.40 29.59
N PRO A 328 10.11 7.58 29.48
CA PRO A 328 9.74 8.58 28.50
C PRO A 328 9.72 8.03 27.06
N MET A 329 8.70 8.43 26.30
CA MET A 329 8.53 8.05 24.90
C MET A 329 7.90 9.20 24.10
N VAL A 330 8.03 9.11 22.78
CA VAL A 330 7.33 9.97 21.82
C VAL A 330 6.52 9.07 20.89
N ALA A 331 5.23 9.36 20.78
CA ALA A 331 4.36 8.77 19.77
C ALA A 331 4.26 9.70 18.56
N THR A 332 4.30 9.12 17.36
CA THR A 332 4.06 9.82 16.09
C THR A 332 2.98 9.11 15.31
N LEU A 333 1.99 9.86 14.84
CA LEU A 333 0.89 9.37 14.02
C LEU A 333 0.93 10.13 12.70
N ALA A 334 0.75 9.43 11.59
CA ALA A 334 0.56 10.07 10.30
C ALA A 334 -0.52 9.36 9.51
N GLY A 335 -1.48 10.09 8.95
CA GLY A 335 -2.67 9.48 8.38
C GLY A 335 -3.64 10.47 7.77
N TRP A 336 -4.79 9.97 7.36
CA TRP A 336 -5.83 10.76 6.72
C TRP A 336 -7.06 10.87 7.61
N ILE A 337 -7.72 12.02 7.52
CA ILE A 337 -9.07 12.26 8.00
C ILE A 337 -10.01 12.11 6.81
N ASP A 338 -10.90 11.12 6.87
CA ASP A 338 -11.94 10.85 5.89
C ASP A 338 -13.30 10.92 6.63
N ASP A 339 -13.86 12.13 6.68
CA ASP A 339 -15.09 12.49 7.40
C ASP A 339 -15.07 12.16 8.91
N ASP A 340 -15.85 11.17 9.34
CA ASP A 340 -15.95 10.71 10.73
C ASP A 340 -14.95 9.59 11.06
N LYS A 341 -14.08 9.25 10.12
CA LYS A 341 -13.04 8.24 10.29
C LYS A 341 -11.68 8.85 10.05
N ALA A 342 -10.70 8.33 10.76
CA ALA A 342 -9.32 8.70 10.58
C ALA A 342 -8.42 7.48 10.73
N GLY A 343 -7.22 7.53 10.16
CA GLY A 343 -6.25 6.48 10.37
C GLY A 343 -5.01 6.57 9.50
N GLY A 344 -4.03 5.74 9.82
CA GLY A 344 -2.77 5.66 9.10
C GLY A 344 -1.69 4.98 9.92
N ARG A 345 -0.43 5.36 9.71
CA ARG A 345 0.72 4.80 10.41
C ARG A 345 0.92 5.44 11.77
N MET A 346 1.33 4.64 12.74
CA MET A 346 1.83 5.14 14.01
C MET A 346 3.13 4.44 14.40
N LYS A 347 3.91 5.13 15.22
CA LYS A 347 5.08 4.55 15.89
C LYS A 347 5.21 5.15 17.29
N VAL A 348 5.88 4.40 18.15
CA VAL A 348 6.45 4.89 19.40
C VAL A 348 7.95 4.71 19.28
N ASP A 349 8.69 5.82 19.33
CA ASP A 349 10.12 5.81 19.04
C ASP A 349 10.88 4.80 19.92
N GLY A 350 11.56 3.85 19.25
CA GLY A 350 12.34 2.79 19.90
C GLY A 350 11.52 1.71 20.61
N ARG A 351 10.20 1.67 20.45
CA ARG A 351 9.32 0.74 21.18
C ARG A 351 8.39 -0.08 20.30
N ALA A 352 7.64 0.56 19.41
CA ALA A 352 6.56 -0.10 18.68
C ALA A 352 6.28 0.58 17.34
N ASP A 353 5.88 -0.22 16.35
CA ASP A 353 5.48 0.24 15.02
C ASP A 353 4.11 -0.35 14.67
N GLY A 354 3.24 0.48 14.07
CA GLY A 354 1.85 0.06 13.90
C GLY A 354 1.01 0.93 12.99
N GLN A 355 -0.29 0.73 13.11
CA GLN A 355 -1.32 1.56 12.50
C GLN A 355 -2.17 2.18 13.59
N TRP A 356 -2.75 3.33 13.31
CA TRP A 356 -3.81 3.90 14.10
C TRP A 356 -5.09 4.01 13.29
N SER A 357 -6.21 3.95 13.99
CA SER A 357 -7.53 4.27 13.46
C SER A 357 -8.29 5.06 14.50
N ALA A 358 -9.19 5.93 14.08
CA ALA A 358 -10.06 6.66 14.97
C ALA A 358 -11.44 6.90 14.37
N VAL A 359 -12.44 7.03 15.25
CA VAL A 359 -13.80 7.40 14.89
C VAL A 359 -14.18 8.65 15.67
N ARG A 360 -14.77 9.62 14.99
CA ARG A 360 -15.24 10.85 15.62
C ARG A 360 -16.32 10.53 16.65
N GLN A 361 -16.24 11.14 17.82
CA GLN A 361 -17.33 11.11 18.78
C GLN A 361 -18.48 11.96 18.22
N LYS A 362 -19.66 11.35 18.11
CA LYS A 362 -20.88 12.12 17.82
C LYS A 362 -21.26 12.88 19.08
N GLU A 363 -21.54 14.17 18.91
CA GLU A 363 -22.06 15.02 19.98
C GLU A 363 -23.44 14.57 20.46
#